data_AF-A0A399ZT65-F1
#
_entry.id   AF-A0A399ZT65-F1
#
_cell.length_a   1.000
_cell.length_b   1.000
_cell.length_c   1.000
_cell.angle_alpha   90.00
_cell.angle_beta   90.00
_cell.angle_gamma   90.00
#
_symmetry.space_group_name_H-M   'P 1'
#
loop_
_entity.id
_entity.type
_entity.pdbx_description
1 polymer ?
#
loop_
_entity_poly.entity_id
_entity_poly.type
_entity_poly.pdbx_seq_one_letter_code
_entity_poly.pdbx_strand_id
1 'polypeptide(L)' 'MKHNDPTDPRAWLRRAKANLTLAEKGGRMKGVLYEDLCFNAQQAVEKALKAVCLSKGIDFPKIHSLCI' A
#
# COMPACT_ATOMS: atom_id res chain seq x y z
N MET A 1 -19.34 10.87 -1.79
CA MET A 1 -18.67 9.57 -2.04
C MET A 1 -17.75 9.25 -0.87
N LYS A 2 -18.13 8.34 0.03
CA LYS A 2 -17.32 7.97 1.21
C LYS A 2 -16.16 7.06 0.76
N HIS A 3 -15.07 7.64 0.28
CA HIS A 3 -13.94 6.91 -0.31
C HIS A 3 -12.90 6.37 0.68
N ASN A 4 -13.16 6.46 1.99
CA ASN A 4 -12.21 6.15 3.05
C ASN A 4 -12.79 5.18 4.09
N ASP A 5 -13.57 4.20 3.67
CA ASP A 5 -13.92 3.11 4.59
C ASP A 5 -12.66 2.25 4.83
N PRO A 6 -12.09 2.22 6.05
CA PRO A 6 -10.92 1.42 6.36
C PRO A 6 -11.20 -0.09 6.36
N THR A 7 -12.45 -0.51 6.20
CA THR A 7 -12.85 -1.92 6.12
C THR A 7 -13.02 -2.40 4.67
N ASP A 8 -13.07 -1.50 3.68
CA ASP A 8 -13.26 -1.88 2.27
C ASP A 8 -11.94 -2.41 1.64
N PRO A 9 -11.87 -3.70 1.26
CA PRO A 9 -10.70 -4.26 0.57
C PRO A 9 -10.34 -3.50 -0.71
N ARG A 10 -11.34 -3.00 -1.46
CA ARG A 10 -11.12 -2.30 -2.73
C ARG A 10 -10.46 -0.95 -2.52
N ALA A 11 -10.81 -0.26 -1.44
CA ALA A 11 -10.16 0.99 -1.05
C ALA A 11 -8.66 0.77 -0.75
N TRP A 12 -8.31 -0.31 -0.05
CA TRP A 12 -6.92 -0.68 0.23
C TRP A 12 -6.16 -1.08 -1.03
N LEU A 13 -6.77 -1.88 -1.91
CA LEU A 13 -6.15 -2.27 -3.18
C LEU A 13 -5.91 -1.06 -4.10
N ARG A 14 -6.84 -0.09 -4.14
CA ARG A 14 -6.64 1.17 -4.88
C ARG A 14 -5.45 1.95 -4.34
N ARG A 15 -5.32 2.05 -3.02
CA ARG A 15 -4.17 2.72 -2.38
C ARG A 15 -2.86 1.98 -2.66
N ALA A 16 -2.86 0.64 -2.64
CA ALA A 16 -1.70 -0.17 -3.01
C ALA A 16 -1.21 0.13 -4.43
N LYS A 17 -2.13 0.13 -5.40
CA LYS A 17 -1.82 0.48 -6.81
C LYS A 17 -1.24 1.88 -6.97
N ALA A 18 -1.74 2.85 -6.21
CA ALA A 18 -1.20 4.21 -6.22
C ALA A 18 0.25 4.24 -5.71
N ASN A 19 0.57 3.51 -4.64
CA ASN A 19 1.93 3.43 -4.10
C ASN A 19 2.87 2.72 -5.10
N LEU A 20 2.42 1.62 -5.72
CA LEU A 20 3.19 0.93 -6.77
C LEU A 20 3.49 1.87 -7.96
N THR A 21 2.50 2.62 -8.42
CA THR A 21 2.68 3.57 -9.53
C THR A 21 3.74 4.65 -9.20
N LEU A 22 3.77 5.12 -7.94
CA LEU A 22 4.78 6.08 -7.49
C LEU A 22 6.18 5.47 -7.48
N ALA A 23 6.32 4.23 -6.96
CA ALA A 23 7.59 3.51 -6.95
C ALA A 23 8.11 3.25 -8.39
N GLU A 24 7.24 2.86 -9.32
CA GLU A 24 7.61 2.57 -10.71
C GLU A 24 8.00 3.83 -11.50
N LYS A 25 7.22 4.92 -11.34
CA LYS A 25 7.45 6.16 -12.09
C LYS A 25 8.58 6.99 -11.52
N GLY A 26 8.82 6.91 -10.21
CA GLY A 26 9.82 7.72 -9.53
C GLY A 26 11.25 7.43 -9.99
N GLY A 27 11.57 6.22 -10.42
CA GLY A 27 12.88 5.88 -11.00
C GLY A 27 13.21 6.63 -12.31
N ARG A 28 12.23 7.28 -12.95
CA ARG A 28 12.41 8.09 -14.16
C ARG A 28 12.47 9.59 -13.88
N MET A 29 12.24 10.01 -12.64
CA MET A 29 12.20 11.42 -12.23
C MET A 29 13.55 11.83 -11.64
N LYS A 30 14.07 12.98 -12.06
CA LYS A 30 15.30 13.54 -11.48
C LYS A 30 15.02 14.01 -10.06
N GLY A 31 15.95 13.74 -9.15
CA GLY A 31 15.87 14.19 -7.75
C GLY A 31 15.00 13.31 -6.83
N VAL A 32 14.49 12.18 -7.32
CA VAL A 32 13.81 11.21 -6.45
C VAL A 32 14.85 10.28 -5.83
N LEU A 33 14.78 10.14 -4.51
CA LEU A 33 15.65 9.25 -3.74
C LEU A 33 15.14 7.81 -3.83
N TYR A 34 16.05 6.83 -3.89
CA TYR A 34 15.68 5.42 -3.98
C TYR A 34 14.96 4.95 -2.71
N GLU A 35 15.27 5.54 -1.56
CA GLU A 35 14.64 5.31 -0.28
C GLU A 35 13.13 5.59 -0.34
N ASP A 36 12.73 6.66 -1.01
CA ASP A 36 11.30 6.99 -1.22
C ASP A 36 10.62 5.99 -2.15
N LEU A 37 11.33 5.48 -3.16
CA LEU A 37 10.81 4.43 -4.04
C LEU A 37 10.59 3.13 -3.26
N CYS A 38 11.57 2.74 -2.46
CA CYS A 38 11.49 1.56 -1.59
C CYS A 38 10.36 1.69 -0.57
N PHE A 39 10.20 2.87 0.05
CA PHE A 39 9.09 3.14 0.96
C PHE A 39 7.74 2.98 0.26
N ASN A 40 7.58 3.53 -0.94
CA ASN A 40 6.35 3.37 -1.72
C ASN A 40 6.12 1.90 -2.13
N ALA A 41 7.17 1.17 -2.50
CA ALA A 41 7.07 -0.25 -2.82
C ALA A 41 6.61 -1.09 -1.61
N GLN A 42 7.23 -0.88 -0.44
CA GLN A 42 6.81 -1.51 0.82
C GLN A 42 5.35 -1.22 1.12
N GLN A 43 4.96 0.05 1.06
CA GLN A 43 3.59 0.48 1.32
C GLN A 43 2.58 -0.09 0.32
N ALA A 44 2.98 -0.35 -0.93
CA ALA A 44 2.13 -1.04 -1.89
C ALA A 44 1.85 -2.48 -1.45
N VAL A 45 2.87 -3.20 -1.00
CA VAL A 45 2.76 -4.58 -0.52
C VAL A 45 1.89 -4.64 0.74
N GLU A 46 2.15 -3.81 1.74
CA GLU A 46 1.37 -3.79 2.99
C GLU A 46 -0.13 -3.59 2.74
N LYS A 47 -0.47 -2.60 1.90
CA LYS A 47 -1.86 -2.26 1.58
C LYS A 47 -2.53 -3.35 0.75
N ALA A 48 -1.80 -4.00 -0.16
CA ALA A 48 -2.31 -5.11 -0.95
C ALA A 48 -2.60 -6.33 -0.06
N LEU A 49 -1.68 -6.68 0.84
CA LEU A 49 -1.88 -7.77 1.80
C LEU A 49 -3.07 -7.49 2.72
N LYS A 50 -3.18 -6.25 3.23
CA LYS A 50 -4.34 -5.84 4.02
C LYS A 50 -5.65 -5.97 3.27
N ALA A 51 -5.70 -5.59 1.99
CA ALA A 51 -6.87 -5.79 1.13
C ALA A 51 -7.24 -7.28 1.04
N VAL A 52 -6.26 -8.16 0.84
CA VAL A 52 -6.49 -9.62 0.78
C VAL A 52 -7.03 -10.15 2.12
N CYS A 53 -6.42 -9.77 3.24
CA CYS A 53 -6.87 -10.19 4.58
C CYS A 53 -8.33 -9.76 4.85
N LEU A 54 -8.65 -8.48 4.61
CA LEU A 54 -10.01 -7.97 4.76
C LEU A 54 -11.00 -8.71 3.84
N SER A 55 -10.62 -9.01 2.60
CA SER A 55 -11.47 -9.74 1.66
C SER A 55 -11.76 -11.19 2.10
N LYS A 56 -10.88 -11.76 2.92
CA LYS A 56 -11.01 -13.11 3.48
C LYS A 56 -11.59 -13.12 4.89
N GLY A 57 -11.96 -11.97 5.45
CA GLY A 57 -12.42 -11.87 6.85
C GLY A 57 -11.34 -12.22 7.87
N ILE A 58 -10.06 -12.16 7.48
CA ILE A 58 -8.92 -12.38 8.36
C ILE A 58 -8.62 -11.05 9.04
N ASP A 59 -8.62 -11.04 10.37
CA ASP A 59 -8.18 -9.89 11.13
C ASP A 59 -6.73 -9.56 10.78
N PHE A 60 -6.54 -8.39 10.18
CA PHE A 60 -5.21 -7.86 9.93
C PHE A 60 -4.76 -7.16 11.22
N PRO A 61 -3.82 -7.73 11.99
CA PRO A 61 -3.39 -7.11 13.24
C PRO A 61 -2.89 -5.69 12.94
N LYS A 62 -3.34 -4.70 13.73
CA LYS A 62 -2.86 -3.31 13.66
C LYS A 62 -1.45 -3.20 14.27
N ILE A 63 -0.52 -4.04 13.83
CA ILE A 63 0.89 -3.84 14.11
C ILE A 63 1.35 -2.64 13.27
N HIS A 64 1.77 -1.57 13.94
CA HIS A 64 2.39 -0.38 13.33
C HIS A 64 3.83 -0.67 12.83
N SER A 65 4.12 -1.93 12.49
CA SER A 65 5.37 -2.41 11.92
C SER A 65 5.08 -3.64 11.08
N LEU A 66 5.57 -3.65 9.85
CA LEU A 66 6.01 -4.89 9.22
C LEU A 66 7.18 -5.43 10.05
N CYS A 67 6.92 -6.35 10.98
CA CYS A 67 7.92 -7.38 11.22
C CYS A 67 7.67 -8.45 10.16
N ILE A 68 8.45 -8.37 9.09
CA ILE A 68 8.92 -9.56 8.37
C ILE A 68 10.21 -9.98 9.07
#